data_AF-A0A524LA89-F1
#
_entry.id   AF-A0A524LA89-F1
#
_cell.length_a   1.000
_cell.length_b   1.000
_cell.length_c   1.000
_cell.angle_alpha   90.00
_cell.angle_beta   90.00
_cell.angle_gamma   90.00
#
_symmetry.space_group_name_H-M   'P 1'
#
loop_
_entity.id
_entity.type
_entity.pdbx_description
1 polymer ?
#
loop_
_entity_poly.entity_id
_entity_poly.type
_entity_poly.pdbx_seq_one_letter_code
_entity_poly.pdbx_strand_id
1 'polypeptide(L)' 'MPKPSFVEWEPTEELQKKALEALEIAKDTGRIKKGINEATKSIERGVARLVIVAEDVEPPEIIMYL' A
#
# COMPACT_ATOMS: atom_id res chain seq x y z
N MET A 1 -6.37 13.79 14.42
CA MET A 1 -5.02 13.25 14.66
C MET A 1 -4.09 13.84 13.61
N PRO A 2 -2.84 14.20 13.94
CA PRO A 2 -1.88 14.61 12.93
C PRO A 2 -1.67 13.45 11.95
N LYS A 3 -1.67 13.75 10.64
CA LYS A 3 -1.47 12.72 9.62
C LYS A 3 -0.03 12.21 9.66
N PRO A 4 0.20 10.91 9.38
CA PRO A 4 1.55 10.39 9.32
C PRO A 4 2.38 11.12 8.27
N SER A 5 3.65 11.37 8.56
CA SER A 5 4.55 12.19 7.72
C SER A 5 4.83 11.60 6.32
N PHE A 6 4.44 10.35 6.06
CA PHE A 6 4.63 9.67 4.78
C PHE A 6 3.49 9.92 3.77
N VAL A 7 2.40 10.59 4.17
CA VAL A 7 1.31 10.91 3.25
C VAL A 7 1.65 12.20 2.51
N GLU A 8 2.25 12.07 1.33
CA GLU A 8 2.66 13.22 0.50
C GLU A 8 1.46 13.99 -0.07
N TRP A 9 0.33 13.31 -0.30
CA TRP A 9 -0.88 13.88 -0.85
C TRP A 9 -2.10 13.06 -0.45
N GLU A 10 -3.28 13.66 -0.51
CA GLU A 10 -4.54 13.02 -0.12
C GLU A 10 -5.26 12.43 -1.35
N PRO A 11 -5.34 11.10 -1.50
CA PRO A 11 -6.09 10.49 -2.58
C PRO A 11 -7.58 10.70 -2.39
N THR A 12 -8.28 11.02 -3.49
CA THR A 12 -9.74 11.13 -3.49
C THR A 12 -10.38 9.80 -3.09
N GLU A 13 -11.56 9.83 -2.48
CA GLU A 13 -12.29 8.60 -2.12
C GLU A 13 -12.50 7.67 -3.32
N GLU A 14 -12.74 8.23 -4.50
CA GLU A 14 -12.91 7.46 -5.73
C GLU A 14 -11.64 6.69 -6.10
N LEU A 15 -10.47 7.33 -5.97
CA LEU A 15 -9.20 6.67 -6.25
C LEU A 15 -8.91 5.57 -5.22
N GLN A 16 -9.18 5.81 -3.93
CA GLN A 16 -9.03 4.81 -2.88
C GLN A 16 -9.90 3.57 -3.17
N LYS A 17 -11.18 3.78 -3.54
CA LYS A 17 -12.09 2.69 -3.92
C LYS A 17 -11.56 1.90 -5.13
N LYS A 18 -11.13 2.59 -6.19
CA LYS A 18 -10.54 1.96 -7.38
C LYS A 18 -9.27 1.16 -7.07
N ALA A 19 -8.42 1.66 -6.16
CA ALA A 19 -7.22 0.92 -5.73
C ALA A 19 -7.59 -0.40 -5.01
N LEU A 20 -8.62 -0.38 -4.16
CA LEU A 20 -9.12 -1.59 -3.50
C LEU A 20 -9.80 -2.56 -4.47
N GLU A 21 -10.57 -2.07 -5.43
CA GLU A 21 -11.13 -2.90 -6.51
C GLU A 21 -10.03 -3.59 -7.32
N ALA A 22 -8.98 -2.85 -7.69
CA ALA A 22 -7.82 -3.42 -8.38
C ALA A 22 -7.11 -4.50 -7.55
N LEU A 23 -7.01 -4.31 -6.23
CA LEU A 23 -6.45 -5.30 -5.31
C LEU A 23 -7.29 -6.58 -5.27
N GLU A 24 -8.62 -6.48 -5.20
CA GLU A 24 -9.51 -7.66 -5.22
C GLU A 24 -9.41 -8.42 -6.54
N ILE A 25 -9.41 -7.72 -7.68
CA ILE A 25 -9.19 -8.37 -8.99
C ILE A 25 -7.83 -9.08 -9.03
N ALA A 26 -6.76 -8.44 -8.55
CA ALA A 26 -5.42 -9.02 -8.53
C ALA A 26 -5.32 -10.23 -7.58
N LYS A 27 -6.09 -10.23 -6.49
CA LYS A 27 -6.19 -11.36 -5.55
C LYS A 27 -6.84 -12.58 -6.20
N ASP A 28 -7.88 -12.37 -6.99
CA ASP A 28 -8.63 -13.46 -7.63
C ASP A 28 -7.98 -13.98 -8.92
N THR A 29 -7.28 -13.12 -9.66
CA THR A 29 -6.76 -13.45 -11.00
C THR A 29 -5.23 -13.61 -11.06
N GLY A 30 -4.52 -13.19 -10.01
CA GLY A 30 -3.07 -13.05 -10.06
C GLY A 30 -2.37 -13.45 -8.77
N ARG A 31 -1.42 -12.61 -8.36
CA ARG A 31 -0.65 -12.81 -7.13
C ARG A 31 -0.56 -11.49 -6.39
N ILE A 32 -0.87 -11.55 -5.10
CA ILE A 32 -0.68 -10.45 -4.18
C ILE A 32 0.31 -10.85 -3.09
N LYS A 33 1.01 -9.85 -2.57
CA LYS A 33 1.87 -9.96 -1.40
C LYS A 33 1.29 -9.08 -0.30
N LYS A 34 1.25 -9.60 0.93
CA LYS A 34 0.63 -8.93 2.08
C LYS A 34 1.67 -8.76 3.18
N GLY A 35 1.55 -7.65 3.89
CA GLY A 35 2.46 -7.28 4.97
C GLY A 35 3.73 -6.58 4.46
N ILE A 36 4.32 -5.78 5.35
CA ILE A 36 5.40 -4.87 4.98
C ILE A 36 6.63 -5.58 4.45
N ASN A 37 7.10 -6.66 5.09
CA ASN A 37 8.31 -7.35 4.68
C ASN A 37 8.25 -7.85 3.23
N GLU A 38 7.09 -8.36 2.80
CA GLU A 38 6.94 -8.84 1.42
C GLU A 38 6.72 -7.69 0.45
N ALA A 39 6.08 -6.59 0.88
CA ALA A 39 5.96 -5.37 0.10
C ALA A 39 7.35 -4.77 -0.20
N THR A 40 8.18 -4.53 0.83
CA THR A 40 9.55 -4.02 0.70
C THR A 40 10.39 -4.90 -0.23
N LYS A 41 10.42 -6.22 -0.01
CA LYS A 41 11.16 -7.15 -0.90
C LYS A 41 10.69 -7.07 -2.34
N SER A 42 9.39 -6.86 -2.58
CA SER A 42 8.84 -6.79 -3.95
C SER A 42 9.21 -5.47 -4.63
N ILE A 43 9.28 -4.38 -3.88
CA ILE A 43 9.78 -3.07 -4.33
C ILE A 43 11.27 -3.17 -4.68
N GLU A 44 12.11 -3.66 -3.75
CA GLU A 44 13.56 -3.80 -3.92
C GLU A 44 13.94 -4.69 -5.10
N ARG A 45 13.14 -5.73 -5.37
CA ARG A 45 13.35 -6.64 -6.50
C ARG A 45 12.79 -6.09 -7.83
N GLY A 46 12.15 -4.93 -7.83
CA GLY A 46 11.57 -4.31 -9.03
C GLY A 46 10.39 -5.07 -9.63
N VAL A 47 9.70 -5.89 -8.84
CA VAL A 47 8.57 -6.73 -9.31
C VAL A 47 7.20 -6.20 -8.86
N ALA A 48 7.17 -5.25 -7.92
CA ALA A 48 5.95 -4.59 -7.51
C ALA A 48 5.41 -3.68 -8.62
N ARG A 49 4.13 -3.84 -8.95
CA ARG A 49 3.43 -2.97 -9.93
C ARG A 49 2.54 -1.91 -9.26
N LEU A 50 1.99 -2.26 -8.10
CA LEU A 50 1.17 -1.39 -7.26
C LEU A 50 1.41 -1.81 -5.80
N VAL A 51 1.61 -0.82 -4.93
CA VAL A 51 1.71 -1.01 -3.48
C VAL A 51 0.65 -0.14 -2.84
N ILE A 52 -0.13 -0.73 -1.94
CA ILE A 52 -1.19 -0.03 -1.18
C ILE A 52 -0.76 -0.08 0.28
N VAL A 53 -0.70 1.09 0.91
CA VAL A 53 -0.32 1.26 2.31
C VAL A 53 -1.54 1.78 3.06
N ALA A 54 -1.84 1.18 4.21
CA ALA A 54 -2.92 1.65 5.06
C ALA A 54 -2.46 2.87 5.87
N GLU A 55 -3.34 3.85 6.08
CA GLU A 55 -3.02 5.09 6.80
C GLU A 55 -3.04 4.89 8.33
N ASP A 56 -3.68 3.83 8.81
CA ASP A 56 -3.93 3.52 10.23
C ASP A 56 -2.94 2.48 10.81
N VAL A 57 -1.76 2.35 10.22
CA VAL A 57 -0.72 1.43 10.71
C VAL A 57 -0.12 1.96 12.01
N GLU A 58 -0.07 1.10 13.02
CA GLU A 58 0.52 1.39 14.32
C GLU A 58 1.57 0.31 14.70
N PRO A 59 2.79 0.69 15.11
CA PRO A 59 3.36 2.05 15.05
C PRO A 59 3.67 2.51 13.62
N PRO A 60 3.48 3.81 13.27
CA PRO A 60 3.65 4.32 11.91
C PRO A 60 5.08 4.21 11.39
N GLU A 61 6.07 4.18 12.27
CA GLU A 61 7.50 4.00 11.95
C GLU A 61 7.76 2.73 11.14
N ILE A 62 6.89 1.74 11.26
CA ILE A 62 6.98 0.50 10.47
C ILE A 62 6.94 0.83 8.99
N ILE A 63 6.09 1.74 8.53
CA ILE A 63 5.87 2.01 7.09
C ILE A 63 6.56 3.28 6.57
N MET A 64 7.17 4.09 7.44
CA MET A 64 7.77 5.39 7.07
C MET A 64 8.89 5.32 6.04
N TYR A 65 9.53 4.17 5.87
CA TYR A 65 10.66 3.99 4.94
C TYR A 65 10.25 3.43 3.57
N LEU A 66 8.97 3.12 3.39
CA LEU A 66 8.41 2.75 2.09
C LEU A 66 8.30 3.98 1.19
#